data_AF-D7CV18-F1
#
_entry.id   AF-D7CV18-F1
#
_cell.length_a   1.000
_cell.length_b   1.000
_cell.length_c   1.000
_cell.angle_alpha   90.00
_cell.angle_beta   90.00
_cell.angle_gamma   90.00
#
_symmetry.space_group_name_H-M   'P 1'
#
loop_
_entity.id
_entity.type
_entity.pdbx_description
1 polymer ?
#
loop_
_entity_poly.entity_id
_entity_poly.type
_entity_poly.pdbx_seq_one_letter_code
_entity_poly.pdbx_strand_id
1 'polypeptide(L)'
;MKLALLPLLGPWHLLYPRYNAVSVLELVRAFAPEALALTPLVPGALRDPRWQATPEVALPLSVVPWAQRRALPLYEVFEPSPDEAAESDFRRYLEAYETTRATLREVDAPLSALGELLRAPLTLTRVRLELLPLLESYQRGREAAFEDGPGTDWLRARTAVMAERVAALPHTRVAVLASAEHLPFLREALAARLGDPAVWEELPELPAEPSDAVRERALLDVAFRGEVEDPGALIAQLRTLEHPEARFHEANLLLANGHMVEALAALRAGVQGDFSAPYYLPGYLLARLGQVCDLVGERDEARRAYRGVLALSWAPDEAVAAARAGLEAPFEGLVEPAGSPAAEGWR
;
A
#
# COMPACT_ATOMS: atom_id res chain seq x y z
N MET A 1 9.95 -26.79 -5.83
CA MET A 1 9.27 -25.49 -5.99
C MET A 1 10.35 -24.41 -5.98
N LYS A 2 10.30 -23.46 -6.91
CA LYS A 2 11.13 -22.26 -6.95
C LYS A 2 10.33 -21.09 -6.39
N LEU A 3 10.92 -20.32 -5.51
CA LEU A 3 10.32 -19.21 -4.78
C LEU A 3 11.13 -17.94 -4.98
N ALA A 4 10.42 -16.85 -5.22
CA ALA A 4 10.95 -15.51 -5.03
C ALA A 4 10.17 -14.85 -3.88
N LEU A 5 10.89 -14.27 -2.92
CA LEU A 5 10.30 -13.45 -1.86
C LEU A 5 10.41 -11.98 -2.24
N LEU A 6 9.26 -11.33 -2.46
CA LEU A 6 9.18 -9.93 -2.86
C LEU A 6 8.74 -9.08 -1.65
N PRO A 7 9.58 -8.14 -1.18
CA PRO A 7 9.22 -7.27 -0.07
C PRO A 7 8.19 -6.23 -0.50
N LEU A 8 7.05 -6.26 0.17
CA LEU A 8 6.07 -5.19 0.17
C LEU A 8 6.35 -4.26 1.36
N LEU A 9 6.31 -2.95 1.09
CA LEU A 9 6.68 -1.90 2.05
C LEU A 9 5.47 -1.07 2.51
N GLY A 10 4.25 -1.56 2.30
CA GLY A 10 3.05 -0.85 2.67
C GLY A 10 2.96 0.54 1.99
N PRO A 11 2.54 1.58 2.73
CA PRO A 11 2.47 2.95 2.25
C PRO A 11 3.82 3.54 1.81
N TRP A 12 4.95 2.98 2.26
CA TRP A 12 6.27 3.52 1.89
C TRP A 12 6.59 3.38 0.40
N HIS A 13 5.88 2.52 -0.34
CA HIS A 13 5.97 2.49 -1.79
C HIS A 13 5.59 3.82 -2.46
N LEU A 14 4.81 4.67 -1.78
CA LEU A 14 4.53 6.02 -2.27
C LEU A 14 5.78 6.91 -2.14
N LEU A 15 6.57 6.74 -1.07
CA LEU A 15 7.68 7.62 -0.71
C LEU A 15 8.94 7.46 -1.56
N TYR A 16 9.15 6.29 -2.17
CA TYR A 16 10.43 5.94 -2.78
C TYR A 16 10.32 5.76 -4.31
N PRO A 17 10.67 6.80 -5.10
CA PRO A 17 10.56 6.76 -6.56
C PRO A 17 11.25 5.59 -7.25
N ARG A 18 12.28 5.02 -6.61
CA ARG A 18 13.10 3.92 -7.16
C ARG A 18 12.68 2.53 -6.64
N TYR A 19 11.68 2.45 -5.77
CA TYR A 19 11.10 1.19 -5.29
C TYR A 19 9.62 1.37 -4.94
N ASN A 20 8.82 1.73 -5.95
CA ASN A 20 7.39 1.97 -5.83
C ASN A 20 6.55 0.75 -6.23
N ALA A 21 5.22 0.90 -6.22
CA ALA A 21 4.28 -0.16 -6.59
C ALA A 21 4.53 -0.78 -7.97
N VAL A 22 4.97 0.01 -8.96
CA VAL A 22 5.27 -0.50 -10.31
C VAL A 22 6.60 -1.26 -10.34
N SER A 23 7.58 -0.83 -9.53
CA SER A 23 8.86 -1.54 -9.38
C SER A 23 8.64 -2.98 -8.86
N VAL A 24 7.72 -3.16 -7.91
CA VAL A 24 7.32 -4.51 -7.43
C VAL A 24 6.76 -5.35 -8.58
N LEU A 25 5.87 -4.79 -9.40
CA LEU A 25 5.31 -5.48 -10.56
C LEU A 25 6.39 -5.86 -11.59
N GLU A 26 7.39 -5.01 -11.82
CA GLU A 26 8.51 -5.34 -12.71
C GLU A 26 9.31 -6.54 -12.20
N LEU A 27 9.54 -6.63 -10.89
CA LEU A 27 10.18 -7.79 -10.27
C LEU A 27 9.34 -9.06 -10.41
N VAL A 28 8.02 -8.97 -10.19
CA VAL A 28 7.10 -10.10 -10.42
C VAL A 28 7.19 -10.56 -11.88
N ARG A 29 7.17 -9.63 -12.84
CA ARG A 29 7.25 -9.94 -14.27
C ARG A 29 8.59 -10.58 -14.65
N ALA A 30 9.69 -10.06 -14.12
CA ALA A 30 11.02 -10.57 -14.39
C ALA A 30 11.20 -11.99 -13.82
N PHE A 31 10.61 -12.28 -12.66
CA PHE A 31 10.58 -13.64 -12.13
C PHE A 31 9.68 -14.58 -12.93
N ALA A 32 8.67 -14.09 -13.66
CA ALA A 32 7.75 -14.93 -14.46
C ALA A 32 7.14 -16.11 -13.66
N PRO A 33 6.36 -15.83 -12.59
CA PRO A 33 5.74 -16.87 -11.76
C PRO A 33 4.58 -17.59 -12.46
N GLU A 34 4.31 -18.81 -12.01
CA GLU A 34 3.09 -19.56 -12.33
C GLU A 34 1.92 -19.17 -11.43
N ALA A 35 2.21 -18.69 -10.21
CA ALA A 35 1.23 -18.22 -9.24
C ALA A 35 1.82 -17.18 -8.28
N LEU A 36 0.93 -16.37 -7.69
CA LEU A 36 1.30 -15.42 -6.64
C LEU A 36 0.69 -15.86 -5.30
N ALA A 37 1.51 -15.86 -4.25
CA ALA A 37 1.06 -15.98 -2.87
C ALA A 37 1.11 -14.61 -2.19
N LEU A 38 0.00 -14.18 -1.61
CA LEU A 38 -0.18 -12.85 -1.04
C LEU A 38 -0.29 -12.98 0.48
N THR A 39 0.79 -12.66 1.19
CA THR A 39 0.78 -12.69 2.66
C THR A 39 0.04 -11.53 3.32
N PRO A 40 -0.35 -10.44 2.66
CA PRO A 40 -1.18 -9.42 3.31
C PRO A 40 -2.70 -9.69 3.27
N LEU A 41 -3.14 -10.68 2.49
CA LEU A 41 -4.56 -10.94 2.28
C LEU A 41 -4.97 -12.27 2.93
N VAL A 42 -6.04 -12.23 3.72
CA VAL A 42 -6.66 -13.42 4.32
C VAL A 42 -7.30 -14.32 3.25
N PRO A 43 -7.35 -15.65 3.44
CA PRO A 43 -8.08 -16.56 2.57
C PRO A 43 -9.49 -16.06 2.20
N GLY A 44 -9.74 -15.87 0.91
CA GLY A 44 -11.03 -15.40 0.39
C GLY A 44 -11.22 -13.88 0.31
N ALA A 45 -10.26 -13.06 0.75
CA ALA A 45 -10.31 -11.60 0.67
C ALA A 45 -10.59 -11.08 -0.75
N LEU A 46 -10.01 -11.68 -1.79
CA LEU A 46 -10.14 -11.25 -3.19
C LEU A 46 -11.57 -11.37 -3.74
N ARG A 47 -12.47 -12.09 -3.04
CA ARG A 47 -13.89 -12.20 -3.39
C ARG A 47 -14.70 -10.96 -3.00
N ASP A 48 -14.16 -10.12 -2.12
CA ASP A 48 -14.80 -8.92 -1.62
C ASP A 48 -13.92 -7.71 -1.94
N PRO A 49 -14.39 -6.74 -2.73
CA PRO A 49 -13.56 -5.61 -3.17
C PRO A 49 -12.98 -4.76 -2.03
N ARG A 50 -13.46 -4.91 -0.78
CA ARG A 50 -12.85 -4.29 0.42
C ARG A 50 -11.37 -4.62 0.62
N TRP A 51 -10.84 -5.72 0.06
CA TRP A 51 -9.41 -6.03 0.11
C TRP A 51 -8.52 -4.91 -0.46
N GLN A 52 -9.08 -4.08 -1.34
CA GLN A 52 -8.36 -2.98 -1.98
C GLN A 52 -7.96 -1.86 -1.00
N ALA A 53 -8.58 -1.79 0.18
CA ALA A 53 -8.18 -0.91 1.29
C ALA A 53 -6.97 -1.44 2.08
N THR A 54 -6.26 -2.43 1.57
CA THR A 54 -5.03 -2.94 2.19
C THR A 54 -3.96 -1.83 2.28
N PRO A 55 -3.15 -1.79 3.36
CA PRO A 55 -2.00 -0.89 3.43
C PRO A 55 -0.93 -1.20 2.36
N GLU A 56 -0.97 -2.39 1.77
CA GLU A 56 0.01 -2.86 0.78
C GLU A 56 -0.32 -2.36 -0.61
N VAL A 57 -0.10 -1.06 -0.84
CA VAL A 57 -0.55 -0.32 -2.03
C VAL A 57 -0.12 -0.94 -3.36
N ALA A 58 1.00 -1.67 -3.40
CA ALA A 58 1.45 -2.36 -4.61
C ALA A 58 0.47 -3.44 -5.08
N LEU A 59 -0.27 -4.07 -4.17
CA LEU A 59 -1.24 -5.10 -4.51
C LEU A 59 -2.42 -4.56 -5.34
N PRO A 60 -3.22 -3.58 -4.85
CA PRO A 60 -4.34 -3.04 -5.61
C PRO A 60 -3.91 -2.15 -6.78
N LEU A 61 -2.75 -1.48 -6.70
CA LEU A 61 -2.31 -0.57 -7.77
C LEU A 61 -1.79 -1.30 -9.01
N SER A 62 -0.97 -2.34 -8.83
CA SER A 62 -0.16 -2.87 -9.92
C SER A 62 -0.21 -4.39 -10.03
N VAL A 63 0.01 -5.11 -8.93
CA VAL A 63 0.26 -6.56 -8.96
C VAL A 63 -1.02 -7.36 -9.24
N VAL A 64 -2.06 -7.18 -8.43
CA VAL A 64 -3.31 -7.95 -8.57
C VAL A 64 -4.03 -7.64 -9.88
N PRO A 65 -4.21 -6.37 -10.31
CA PRO A 65 -4.82 -6.08 -11.61
C PRO A 65 -4.06 -6.72 -12.78
N TRP A 66 -2.72 -6.71 -12.74
CA TRP A 66 -1.91 -7.36 -13.77
C TRP A 66 -2.09 -8.89 -13.76
N ALA A 67 -2.05 -9.51 -12.59
CA ALA A 67 -2.21 -10.95 -12.44
C ALA A 67 -3.59 -11.42 -12.93
N GLN A 68 -4.65 -10.69 -12.58
CA GLN A 68 -6.01 -10.97 -13.03
C GLN A 68 -6.13 -10.87 -14.56
N ARG A 69 -5.57 -9.81 -15.19
CA ARG A 69 -5.54 -9.69 -16.66
C ARG A 69 -4.77 -10.81 -17.35
N ARG A 70 -3.78 -11.39 -16.67
CA ARG A 70 -3.00 -12.55 -17.14
C ARG A 70 -3.62 -13.90 -16.76
N ALA A 71 -4.75 -13.91 -16.06
CA ALA A 71 -5.36 -15.10 -15.47
C ALA A 71 -4.36 -15.93 -14.62
N LEU A 72 -3.42 -15.26 -13.94
CA LEU A 72 -2.51 -15.90 -13.02
C LEU A 72 -3.23 -16.27 -11.71
N PRO A 73 -3.08 -17.51 -11.21
CA PRO A 73 -3.56 -17.90 -9.89
C PRO A 73 -3.03 -16.99 -8.78
N LEU A 74 -3.95 -16.49 -7.95
CA LEU A 74 -3.69 -15.71 -6.75
C LEU A 74 -4.10 -16.52 -5.53
N TYR A 75 -3.22 -16.61 -4.54
CA TYR A 75 -3.48 -17.32 -3.29
C TYR A 75 -3.33 -16.35 -2.12
N GLU A 76 -4.43 -16.09 -1.42
CA GLU A 76 -4.40 -15.32 -0.18
C GLU A 76 -3.94 -16.25 0.96
N VAL A 77 -2.74 -16.02 1.49
CA VAL A 77 -2.10 -16.95 2.45
C VAL A 77 -1.95 -16.37 3.84
N PHE A 78 -2.31 -15.11 4.06
CA PHE A 78 -2.15 -14.42 5.34
C PHE A 78 -2.82 -15.20 6.48
N GLU A 79 -2.10 -15.31 7.59
CA GLU A 79 -2.65 -15.73 8.86
C GLU A 79 -2.85 -14.49 9.75
N PRO A 80 -4.10 -14.14 10.10
CA PRO A 80 -4.35 -13.00 11.00
C PRO A 80 -3.81 -13.29 12.40
N SER A 81 -3.62 -12.25 13.20
CA SER A 81 -3.37 -12.42 14.63
C SER A 81 -4.55 -13.14 15.30
N PRO A 82 -4.32 -14.05 16.26
CA PRO A 82 -5.41 -14.61 17.06
C PRO A 82 -6.13 -13.54 17.90
N ASP A 83 -5.48 -12.40 18.17
CA ASP A 83 -6.05 -11.26 18.89
C ASP A 83 -5.44 -9.94 18.36
N GLU A 84 -6.21 -9.19 17.56
CA GLU A 84 -5.77 -7.94 16.93
C GLU A 84 -5.36 -6.85 17.94
N ALA A 85 -5.88 -6.89 19.18
CA ALA A 85 -5.57 -5.89 20.19
C ALA A 85 -4.35 -6.25 21.04
N ALA A 86 -3.93 -7.52 21.02
CA ALA A 86 -2.97 -8.08 21.96
C ALA A 86 -1.62 -7.37 21.97
N GLU A 87 -1.07 -6.98 20.82
CA GLU A 87 0.20 -6.27 20.77
C GLU A 87 0.11 -4.89 21.42
N SER A 88 -0.95 -4.13 21.10
CA SER A 88 -1.16 -2.79 21.65
C SER A 88 -1.45 -2.84 23.15
N ASP A 89 -2.24 -3.81 23.60
CA ASP A 89 -2.50 -4.05 25.02
C ASP A 89 -1.23 -4.50 25.76
N PHE A 90 -0.45 -5.42 25.18
CA PHE A 90 0.82 -5.87 25.74
C PHE A 90 1.78 -4.70 25.94
N ARG A 91 1.96 -3.86 24.92
CA ARG A 91 2.77 -2.63 25.01
C ARG A 91 2.27 -1.69 26.10
N ARG A 92 0.97 -1.42 26.15
CA ARG A 92 0.33 -0.59 27.19
C ARG A 92 0.61 -1.14 28.59
N TYR A 93 0.60 -2.45 28.79
CA TYR A 93 0.93 -3.07 30.08
C TYR A 93 2.42 -2.94 30.42
N LEU A 94 3.33 -3.12 29.47
CA LEU A 94 4.77 -2.95 29.70
C LEU A 94 5.14 -1.50 30.02
N GLU A 95 4.44 -0.53 29.46
CA GLU A 95 4.66 0.89 29.75
C GLU A 95 4.28 1.29 31.19
N ALA A 96 3.40 0.52 31.84
CA ALA A 96 2.92 0.82 33.19
C ALA A 96 4.00 0.61 34.28
N TYR A 97 5.07 -0.14 34.00
CA TYR A 97 6.11 -0.45 34.99
C TYR A 97 7.50 0.02 34.51
N GLU A 98 8.35 0.47 35.44
CA GLU A 98 9.69 1.01 35.11
C GLU A 98 10.64 -0.04 34.53
N THR A 99 10.65 -1.25 35.10
CA THR A 99 11.53 -2.33 34.69
C THR A 99 11.23 -2.81 33.27
N THR A 100 9.96 -2.99 32.93
CA THR A 100 9.51 -3.41 31.60
C THR A 100 9.65 -2.30 30.56
N ARG A 101 9.53 -1.02 30.95
CA ARG A 101 9.85 0.11 30.06
C ARG A 101 11.31 0.13 29.60
N ALA A 102 12.24 -0.27 30.46
CA ALA A 102 13.65 -0.37 30.08
C ALA A 102 13.85 -1.45 29.02
N THR A 103 13.26 -2.64 29.21
CA THR A 103 13.28 -3.72 28.22
C THR A 103 12.64 -3.30 26.89
N LEU A 104 11.49 -2.61 26.92
CA LEU A 104 10.84 -2.12 25.71
C LEU A 104 11.75 -1.16 24.92
N ARG A 105 12.45 -0.24 25.60
CA ARG A 105 13.41 0.68 24.95
C ARG A 105 14.59 -0.05 24.32
N GLU A 106 15.09 -1.10 24.95
CA GLU A 106 16.18 -1.92 24.39
C GLU A 106 15.72 -2.66 23.12
N VAL A 107 14.51 -3.22 23.15
CA VAL A 107 13.90 -3.92 22.01
C VAL A 107 13.60 -2.96 20.86
N ASP A 108 13.13 -1.74 21.16
CA ASP A 108 12.78 -0.72 20.16
C ASP A 108 14.00 0.10 19.68
N ALA A 109 15.20 -0.07 20.26
CA ALA A 109 16.40 0.66 19.85
C ALA A 109 16.72 0.56 18.33
N PRO A 110 16.54 -0.59 17.65
CA PRO A 110 16.72 -0.69 16.20
C PRO A 110 15.77 0.20 15.38
N LEU A 111 14.61 0.59 15.91
CA LEU A 111 13.64 1.45 15.21
C LEU A 111 14.21 2.85 14.92
N SER A 112 15.15 3.33 15.72
CA SER A 112 15.84 4.59 15.45
C SER A 112 16.65 4.53 14.14
N ALA A 113 17.42 3.44 13.96
CA ALA A 113 18.17 3.21 12.72
C ALA A 113 17.25 3.00 11.52
N LEU A 114 16.10 2.33 11.73
CA LEU A 114 15.05 2.23 10.72
C LEU A 114 14.52 3.61 10.32
N GLY A 115 14.24 4.48 11.30
CA GLY A 115 13.80 5.85 11.05
C GLY A 115 14.78 6.68 10.21
N GLU A 116 16.09 6.59 10.51
CA GLU A 116 17.13 7.25 9.70
C GLU A 116 17.22 6.68 8.29
N LEU A 117 17.12 5.36 8.14
CA LEU A 117 17.11 4.70 6.84
C LEU A 117 15.94 5.18 5.96
N LEU A 118 14.74 5.27 6.54
CA LEU A 118 13.51 5.64 5.85
C LEU A 118 13.47 7.12 5.40
N ARG A 119 14.35 7.98 5.93
CA ARG A 119 14.51 9.38 5.48
C ARG A 119 15.26 9.50 4.16
N ALA A 120 15.98 8.47 3.75
CA ALA A 120 16.71 8.45 2.49
C ALA A 120 15.98 7.60 1.43
N PRO A 121 16.11 7.90 0.13
CA PRO A 121 15.45 7.12 -0.91
C PRO A 121 15.83 5.63 -0.86
N LEU A 122 14.84 4.74 -0.87
CA LEU A 122 15.07 3.31 -0.95
C LEU A 122 15.12 2.81 -2.40
N THR A 123 16.06 1.91 -2.65
CA THR A 123 16.11 1.04 -3.85
C THR A 123 15.95 -0.41 -3.39
N LEU A 124 15.69 -1.34 -4.32
CA LEU A 124 15.63 -2.77 -3.98
C LEU A 124 16.92 -3.25 -3.28
N THR A 125 18.09 -2.77 -3.71
CA THR A 125 19.38 -3.11 -3.07
C THR A 125 19.42 -2.66 -1.62
N ARG A 126 19.02 -1.42 -1.33
CA ARG A 126 18.97 -0.90 0.05
C ARG A 126 17.90 -1.62 0.88
N VAL A 127 16.77 -1.97 0.28
CA VAL A 127 15.75 -2.79 0.94
C VAL A 127 16.35 -4.14 1.36
N ARG A 128 17.06 -4.83 0.46
CA ARG A 128 17.64 -6.14 0.75
C ARG A 128 18.80 -6.11 1.73
N LEU A 129 19.70 -5.11 1.62
CA LEU A 129 20.96 -5.08 2.35
C LEU A 129 20.91 -4.24 3.64
N GLU A 130 19.98 -3.30 3.75
CA GLU A 130 19.86 -2.41 4.91
C GLU A 130 18.52 -2.61 5.64
N LEU A 131 17.38 -2.51 4.93
CA LEU A 131 16.06 -2.54 5.57
C LEU A 131 15.70 -3.90 6.17
N LEU A 132 15.78 -4.97 5.36
CA LEU A 132 15.38 -6.31 5.82
C LEU A 132 16.23 -6.82 6.99
N PRO A 133 17.57 -6.62 7.01
CA PRO A 133 18.38 -6.97 8.18
C PRO A 133 18.02 -6.19 9.44
N LEU A 134 17.66 -4.90 9.33
CA LEU A 134 17.19 -4.12 10.48
C LEU A 134 15.85 -4.64 11.02
N LEU A 135 14.91 -4.95 10.13
CA LEU A 135 13.63 -5.55 10.51
C LEU A 135 13.83 -6.93 11.14
N GLU A 136 14.72 -7.75 10.59
CA GLU A 136 15.08 -9.05 11.17
C GLU A 136 15.65 -8.88 12.58
N SER A 137 16.60 -7.96 12.78
CA SER A 137 17.16 -7.66 14.10
C SER A 137 16.08 -7.21 15.08
N TYR A 138 15.13 -6.38 14.62
CA TYR A 138 14.02 -5.91 15.44
C TYR A 138 13.09 -7.06 15.85
N GLN A 139 12.63 -7.87 14.89
CA GLN A 139 11.69 -8.96 15.18
C GLN A 139 12.32 -10.05 16.05
N ARG A 140 13.60 -10.38 15.83
CA ARG A 140 14.34 -11.32 16.70
C ARG A 140 14.56 -10.76 18.10
N GLY A 141 14.82 -9.45 18.22
CA GLY A 141 14.93 -8.79 19.51
C GLY A 141 13.63 -8.88 20.31
N ARG A 142 12.49 -8.63 19.66
CA ARG A 142 11.16 -8.79 20.27
C ARG A 142 10.91 -10.23 20.71
N GLU A 143 11.15 -11.20 19.83
CA GLU A 143 10.95 -12.62 20.15
C GLU A 143 11.85 -13.08 21.30
N ALA A 144 13.11 -12.67 21.34
CA ALA A 144 14.03 -13.04 22.42
C ALA A 144 13.60 -12.43 23.77
N ALA A 145 12.99 -11.25 23.77
CA ALA A 145 12.56 -10.56 24.98
C ALA A 145 11.18 -11.02 25.49
N PHE A 146 10.26 -11.36 24.58
CA PHE A 146 8.84 -11.57 24.91
C PHE A 146 8.30 -12.97 24.57
N GLU A 147 9.12 -13.83 23.96
CA GLU A 147 8.69 -15.08 23.32
C GLU A 147 7.68 -14.84 22.19
N ASP A 148 7.32 -15.88 21.43
CA ASP A 148 6.27 -15.75 20.41
C ASP A 148 4.89 -15.71 21.07
N GLY A 149 4.22 -14.56 20.98
CA GLY A 149 3.00 -14.29 21.75
C GLY A 149 2.39 -12.90 21.46
N PRO A 150 1.59 -12.35 22.40
CA PRO A 150 0.99 -11.01 22.29
C PRO A 150 2.01 -9.92 21.91
N GLY A 151 3.19 -9.93 22.52
CA GLY A 151 4.24 -8.93 22.30
C GLY A 151 4.95 -9.01 20.95
N THR A 152 4.75 -10.09 20.19
CA THR A 152 5.31 -10.32 18.84
C THR A 152 4.21 -10.48 17.79
N ASP A 153 2.95 -10.30 18.17
CA ASP A 153 1.79 -10.56 17.33
C ASP A 153 1.76 -12.00 16.77
N TRP A 154 2.29 -12.96 17.55
CA TRP A 154 2.49 -14.38 17.17
C TRP A 154 3.16 -14.56 15.80
N LEU A 155 4.06 -13.64 15.44
CA LEU A 155 4.60 -13.56 14.09
C LEU A 155 5.30 -14.85 13.65
N ARG A 156 6.00 -15.56 14.54
CA ARG A 156 6.64 -16.84 14.17
C ARG A 156 5.58 -17.91 13.87
N ALA A 157 4.62 -18.11 14.76
CA ALA A 157 3.54 -19.08 14.54
C ALA A 157 2.74 -18.79 13.27
N ARG A 158 2.38 -17.51 13.05
CA ARG A 158 1.60 -17.09 11.88
C ARG A 158 2.37 -17.28 10.58
N THR A 159 3.63 -16.85 10.52
CA THR A 159 4.47 -17.06 9.33
C THR A 159 4.72 -18.55 9.04
N ALA A 160 4.73 -19.41 10.06
CA ALA A 160 4.77 -20.86 9.87
C ALA A 160 3.50 -21.41 9.19
N VAL A 161 2.31 -20.90 9.54
CA VAL A 161 1.05 -21.24 8.86
C VAL A 161 1.03 -20.70 7.43
N MET A 162 1.48 -19.46 7.21
CA MET A 162 1.60 -18.89 5.87
C MET A 162 2.55 -19.73 4.99
N ALA A 163 3.70 -20.15 5.53
CA ALA A 163 4.66 -21.01 4.83
C ALA A 163 4.08 -22.37 4.48
N GLU A 164 3.24 -22.95 5.33
CA GLU A 164 2.53 -24.20 5.03
C GLU A 164 1.61 -24.06 3.82
N ARG A 165 0.82 -22.97 3.80
CA ARG A 165 -0.09 -22.68 2.69
C ARG A 165 0.66 -22.49 1.38
N VAL A 166 1.79 -21.79 1.41
CA VAL A 166 2.66 -21.60 0.25
C VAL A 166 3.27 -22.94 -0.21
N ALA A 167 3.78 -23.75 0.71
CA ALA A 167 4.38 -25.05 0.40
C ALA A 167 3.38 -26.06 -0.19
N ALA A 168 2.10 -25.94 0.18
CA ALA A 168 1.01 -26.77 -0.33
C ALA A 168 0.52 -26.38 -1.73
N LEU A 169 1.00 -25.27 -2.31
CA LEU A 169 0.56 -24.81 -3.62
C LEU A 169 0.98 -25.79 -4.72
N PRO A 170 0.10 -26.08 -5.71
CA PRO A 170 0.37 -27.05 -6.77
C PRO A 170 1.20 -26.44 -7.92
N HIS A 171 2.10 -25.51 -7.59
CA HIS A 171 2.89 -24.73 -8.57
C HIS A 171 4.37 -24.96 -8.38
N THR A 172 5.11 -24.99 -9.49
CA THR A 172 6.55 -25.21 -9.45
C THR A 172 7.31 -23.90 -9.27
N ARG A 173 6.70 -22.75 -9.58
CA ARG A 173 7.32 -21.43 -9.51
C ARG A 173 6.37 -20.37 -8.95
N VAL A 174 6.59 -19.95 -7.71
CA VAL A 174 5.68 -19.05 -6.98
C VAL A 174 6.40 -17.78 -6.55
N ALA A 175 5.80 -16.64 -6.84
CA ALA A 175 6.22 -15.36 -6.26
C ALA A 175 5.42 -15.12 -4.97
N VAL A 176 6.12 -15.00 -3.85
CA VAL A 176 5.53 -14.70 -2.55
C VAL A 176 5.70 -13.21 -2.30
N LEU A 177 4.61 -12.46 -2.39
CA LEU A 177 4.58 -11.04 -2.06
C LEU A 177 4.22 -10.91 -0.59
N ALA A 178 5.19 -10.45 0.19
CA ALA A 178 5.09 -10.43 1.63
C ALA A 178 5.44 -9.08 2.23
N SER A 179 4.67 -8.67 3.23
CA SER A 179 5.00 -7.53 4.09
C SER A 179 6.41 -7.70 4.62
N ALA A 180 7.21 -6.63 4.57
CA ALA A 180 8.64 -6.71 4.90
C ALA A 180 8.91 -7.26 6.31
N GLU A 181 8.00 -7.02 7.24
CA GLU A 181 8.04 -7.54 8.61
C GLU A 181 7.87 -9.06 8.71
N HIS A 182 7.11 -9.68 7.79
CA HIS A 182 6.93 -11.14 7.78
C HIS A 182 8.13 -11.88 7.20
N LEU A 183 8.91 -11.22 6.34
CA LEU A 183 9.93 -11.87 5.52
C LEU A 183 10.98 -12.67 6.28
N PRO A 184 11.54 -12.21 7.42
CA PRO A 184 12.58 -12.95 8.14
C PRO A 184 12.09 -14.34 8.58
N PHE A 185 10.98 -14.40 9.32
CA PHE A 185 10.45 -15.68 9.82
C PHE A 185 9.74 -16.51 8.73
N LEU A 186 9.13 -15.87 7.73
CA LEU A 186 8.56 -16.57 6.58
C LEU A 186 9.64 -17.30 5.77
N ARG A 187 10.80 -16.68 5.57
CA ARG A 187 11.94 -17.31 4.88
C ARG A 187 12.41 -18.56 5.63
N GLU A 188 12.60 -18.46 6.94
CA GLU A 188 12.97 -19.60 7.80
C GLU A 188 11.94 -20.74 7.71
N ALA A 189 10.66 -20.41 7.85
CA ALA A 189 9.58 -21.39 7.85
C ALA A 189 9.44 -22.11 6.50
N LEU A 190 9.66 -21.40 5.39
CA LEU A 190 9.69 -21.97 4.04
C LEU A 190 10.92 -22.85 3.83
N ALA A 191 12.11 -22.42 4.26
CA ALA A 191 13.34 -23.21 4.18
C ALA A 191 13.22 -24.52 4.97
N ALA A 192 12.65 -24.47 6.18
CA ALA A 192 12.41 -25.65 7.00
C ALA A 192 11.43 -26.65 6.35
N ARG A 193 10.45 -26.15 5.59
CA ARG A 193 9.45 -27.00 4.90
C ARG A 193 9.91 -27.55 3.55
N LEU A 194 10.69 -26.78 2.80
CA LEU A 194 11.01 -27.07 1.40
C LEU A 194 12.48 -27.47 1.15
N GLY A 195 13.38 -27.24 2.13
CA GLY A 195 14.83 -27.45 2.00
C GLY A 195 15.56 -26.25 1.36
N ASP A 196 16.80 -25.97 1.78
CA ASP A 196 17.42 -24.63 1.58
C ASP A 196 18.32 -24.44 0.34
N PRO A 197 18.87 -25.49 -0.32
CA PRO A 197 19.59 -25.34 -1.59
C PRO A 197 18.95 -24.60 -2.76
N ALA A 198 17.80 -25.13 -3.16
CA ALA A 198 17.35 -25.12 -4.55
C ALA A 198 15.96 -24.46 -4.73
N VAL A 199 15.44 -23.89 -3.65
CA VAL A 199 14.10 -23.30 -3.60
C VAL A 199 14.16 -21.81 -3.91
N TRP A 200 15.21 -21.10 -3.49
CA TRP A 200 15.28 -19.65 -3.66
C TRP A 200 15.80 -19.25 -5.03
N GLU A 201 15.05 -18.41 -5.71
CA GLU A 201 15.56 -17.68 -6.87
C GLU A 201 15.80 -16.24 -6.48
N GLU A 202 17.01 -15.76 -6.78
CA GLU A 202 17.35 -14.37 -6.55
C GLU A 202 16.55 -13.48 -7.51
N LEU A 203 15.91 -12.46 -6.93
CA LEU A 203 15.30 -11.41 -7.71
C LEU A 203 16.41 -10.66 -8.49
N PRO A 204 16.17 -10.34 -9.77
CA PRO A 204 17.09 -9.52 -10.52
C PRO A 204 17.21 -8.14 -9.88
N GLU A 205 18.38 -7.51 -10.04
CA GLU A 205 18.51 -6.10 -9.73
C GLU A 205 17.64 -5.27 -10.69
N LEU A 206 16.98 -4.25 -10.15
CA LEU A 206 16.31 -3.27 -10.99
C LEU A 206 17.38 -2.43 -11.72
N PRO A 207 17.14 -2.05 -12.99
CA PRO A 207 18.05 -1.19 -13.73
C PRO A 207 18.35 0.11 -12.97
N ALA A 208 19.55 0.66 -13.17
CA ALA A 208 19.94 1.92 -12.55
C ALA A 208 18.99 3.07 -12.93
N GLU A 209 18.61 3.12 -14.21
CA GLU A 209 17.59 4.02 -14.76
C GLU A 209 16.20 3.37 -14.64
N PRO A 210 15.23 3.98 -13.93
CA PRO A 210 13.88 3.47 -13.86
C PRO A 210 13.20 3.42 -15.25
N SER A 211 12.22 2.54 -15.42
CA SER A 211 11.37 2.56 -16.61
C SER A 211 10.46 3.80 -16.64
N ASP A 212 9.87 4.10 -17.80
CA ASP A 212 8.84 5.15 -17.92
C ASP A 212 7.69 4.93 -16.95
N ALA A 213 7.19 3.69 -16.84
CA ALA A 213 6.09 3.35 -15.95
C ALA A 213 6.44 3.57 -14.46
N VAL A 214 7.68 3.28 -14.06
CA VAL A 214 8.14 3.56 -12.70
C VAL A 214 8.23 5.07 -12.45
N ARG A 215 8.72 5.85 -13.42
CA ARG A 215 8.78 7.32 -13.33
C ARG A 215 7.40 7.95 -13.26
N GLU A 216 6.46 7.53 -14.11
CA GLU A 216 5.07 8.00 -14.10
C GLU A 216 4.39 7.72 -12.75
N ARG A 217 4.54 6.50 -12.23
CA ARG A 217 4.02 6.16 -10.90
C ARG A 217 4.62 7.03 -9.81
N ALA A 218 5.93 7.27 -9.84
CA ALA A 218 6.59 8.15 -8.87
C ALA A 218 6.05 9.59 -8.94
N LEU A 219 5.76 10.11 -10.13
CA LEU A 219 5.14 11.42 -10.31
C LEU A 219 3.74 11.48 -9.67
N LEU A 220 2.92 10.46 -9.92
CA LEU A 220 1.58 10.35 -9.33
C LEU A 220 1.65 10.19 -7.81
N ASP A 221 2.61 9.45 -7.26
CA ASP A 221 2.79 9.27 -5.82
C ASP A 221 3.21 10.57 -5.11
N VAL A 222 4.07 11.38 -5.75
CA VAL A 222 4.39 12.74 -5.27
C VAL A 222 3.14 13.62 -5.27
N ALA A 223 2.35 13.58 -6.34
CA ALA A 223 1.13 14.36 -6.43
C ALA A 223 0.04 13.89 -5.45
N PHE A 224 0.00 12.61 -5.11
CA PHE A 224 -0.88 12.04 -4.10
C PHE A 224 -0.56 12.58 -2.70
N ARG A 225 0.73 12.69 -2.34
CA ARG A 225 1.14 13.22 -1.03
C ARG A 225 0.89 14.72 -0.87
N GLY A 226 0.86 15.47 -1.97
CA GLY A 226 0.68 16.94 -1.93
C GLY A 226 1.88 17.71 -1.37
N GLU A 227 3.03 17.05 -1.17
CA GLU A 227 4.29 17.67 -0.73
C GLU A 227 5.03 18.25 -1.95
N VAL A 228 4.71 19.50 -2.33
CA VAL A 228 5.20 20.08 -3.59
C VAL A 228 5.69 21.50 -3.40
N GLU A 229 6.97 21.73 -3.71
CA GLU A 229 7.58 23.07 -3.70
C GLU A 229 7.11 23.95 -4.87
N ASP A 230 6.95 23.35 -6.06
CA ASP A 230 6.44 24.01 -7.27
C ASP A 230 5.21 23.26 -7.84
N PRO A 231 4.00 23.59 -7.36
CA PRO A 231 2.76 23.00 -7.86
C PRO A 231 2.55 23.20 -9.36
N GLY A 232 3.02 24.32 -9.92
CA GLY A 232 2.85 24.65 -11.33
C GLY A 232 3.63 23.70 -12.24
N ALA A 233 4.89 23.44 -11.91
CA ALA A 233 5.72 22.47 -12.63
C ALA A 233 5.16 21.05 -12.54
N LEU A 234 4.63 20.65 -11.38
CA LEU A 234 4.01 19.34 -11.20
C LEU A 234 2.71 19.21 -12.01
N ILE A 235 1.83 20.22 -11.98
CA ILE A 235 0.62 20.26 -12.80
C ILE A 235 0.98 20.14 -14.29
N ALA A 236 2.00 20.86 -14.76
CA ALA A 236 2.46 20.77 -16.14
C ALA A 236 2.90 19.36 -16.51
N GLN A 237 3.63 18.66 -15.63
CA GLN A 237 4.03 17.27 -15.84
C GLN A 237 2.82 16.32 -15.84
N LEU A 238 1.90 16.44 -14.88
CA LEU A 238 0.69 15.61 -14.81
C LEU A 238 -0.17 15.73 -16.07
N ARG A 239 -0.26 16.92 -16.67
CA ARG A 239 -1.00 17.16 -17.92
C ARG A 239 -0.45 16.41 -19.12
N THR A 240 0.82 15.98 -19.08
CA THR A 240 1.42 15.16 -20.13
C THR A 240 0.98 13.70 -20.06
N LEU A 241 0.38 13.28 -18.95
CA LEU A 241 -0.13 11.93 -18.75
C LEU A 241 -1.60 11.84 -19.18
N GLU A 242 -1.93 10.83 -19.98
CA GLU A 242 -3.30 10.52 -20.41
C GLU A 242 -4.05 9.63 -19.39
N HIS A 243 -3.76 9.80 -18.10
CA HIS A 243 -4.33 8.98 -17.03
C HIS A 243 -5.40 9.72 -16.22
N PRO A 244 -6.55 9.09 -15.92
CA PRO A 244 -7.57 9.70 -15.05
C PRO A 244 -7.05 10.03 -13.66
N GLU A 245 -6.09 9.24 -13.16
CA GLU A 245 -5.42 9.51 -11.88
C GLU A 245 -4.59 10.81 -11.92
N ALA A 246 -3.92 11.08 -13.04
CA ALA A 246 -3.20 12.33 -13.24
C ALA A 246 -4.15 13.53 -13.23
N ARG A 247 -5.35 13.39 -13.82
CA ARG A 247 -6.41 14.42 -13.78
C ARG A 247 -6.97 14.64 -12.39
N PHE A 248 -7.12 13.58 -11.61
CA PHE A 248 -7.52 13.68 -10.20
C PHE A 248 -6.49 14.46 -9.38
N HIS A 249 -5.21 14.14 -9.53
CA HIS A 249 -4.14 14.86 -8.84
C HIS A 249 -3.97 16.30 -9.32
N GLU A 250 -4.06 16.54 -10.63
CA GLU A 250 -4.10 17.88 -11.21
C GLU A 250 -5.20 18.72 -10.54
N ALA A 251 -6.42 18.18 -10.45
CA ALA A 251 -7.53 18.87 -9.81
C ALA A 251 -7.25 19.19 -8.34
N ASN A 252 -6.74 18.23 -7.56
CA ASN A 252 -6.46 18.45 -6.14
C ASN A 252 -5.39 19.54 -5.92
N LEU A 253 -4.34 19.56 -6.76
CA LEU A 253 -3.32 20.60 -6.71
C LEU A 253 -3.89 21.97 -7.11
N LEU A 254 -4.73 22.02 -8.15
CA LEU A 254 -5.42 23.25 -8.55
C LEU A 254 -6.32 23.79 -7.43
N LEU A 255 -7.09 22.92 -6.76
CA LEU A 255 -7.94 23.30 -5.62
C LEU A 255 -7.12 23.85 -4.45
N ALA A 256 -6.03 23.18 -4.09
CA ALA A 256 -5.14 23.61 -3.02
C ALA A 256 -4.53 25.00 -3.29
N ASN A 257 -4.44 25.40 -4.55
CA ASN A 257 -3.90 26.69 -4.99
C ASN A 257 -4.98 27.69 -5.47
N GLY A 258 -6.27 27.44 -5.19
CA GLY A 258 -7.35 28.38 -5.46
C GLY A 258 -7.88 28.42 -6.90
N HIS A 259 -7.44 27.49 -7.75
CA HIS A 259 -7.85 27.38 -9.17
C HIS A 259 -9.09 26.49 -9.34
N MET A 260 -10.22 26.93 -8.76
CA MET A 260 -11.45 26.14 -8.69
C MET A 260 -12.03 25.76 -10.07
N VAL A 261 -12.02 26.69 -11.02
CA VAL A 261 -12.62 26.50 -12.35
C VAL A 261 -11.81 25.47 -13.16
N GLU A 262 -10.50 25.59 -13.12
CA GLU A 262 -9.58 24.65 -13.76
C GLU A 262 -9.65 23.27 -13.10
N ALA A 263 -9.77 23.21 -11.77
CA ALA A 263 -9.95 21.96 -11.06
C ALA A 263 -11.25 21.25 -11.46
N LEU A 264 -12.37 21.97 -11.55
CA LEU A 264 -13.64 21.41 -12.00
C LEU A 264 -13.53 20.84 -13.43
N ALA A 265 -12.85 21.54 -14.33
CA ALA A 265 -12.59 21.05 -15.68
C ALA A 265 -11.75 19.77 -15.68
N ALA A 266 -10.70 19.70 -14.86
CA ALA A 266 -9.86 18.51 -14.72
C ALA A 266 -10.65 17.31 -14.15
N LEU A 267 -11.49 17.51 -13.14
CA LEU A 267 -12.36 16.45 -12.58
C LEU A 267 -13.37 15.94 -13.60
N ARG A 268 -14.04 16.84 -14.33
CA ARG A 268 -14.99 16.48 -15.39
C ARG A 268 -14.31 15.70 -16.52
N ALA A 269 -13.08 16.03 -16.87
CA ALA A 269 -12.29 15.24 -17.82
C ALA A 269 -11.91 13.88 -17.23
N GLY A 270 -11.49 13.84 -15.96
CA GLY A 270 -11.10 12.60 -15.26
C GLY A 270 -12.23 11.57 -15.21
N VAL A 271 -13.47 11.99 -14.92
CA VAL A 271 -14.64 11.08 -14.86
C VAL A 271 -15.04 10.44 -16.20
N GLN A 272 -14.52 10.92 -17.33
CA GLN A 272 -14.76 10.32 -18.66
C GLN A 272 -13.73 9.26 -19.05
N GLY A 273 -12.72 9.03 -18.21
CA GLY A 273 -11.62 8.11 -18.49
C GLY A 273 -11.92 6.63 -18.21
N ASP A 274 -10.93 5.77 -18.47
CA ASP A 274 -10.99 4.35 -18.11
C ASP A 274 -10.64 4.14 -16.62
N PHE A 275 -11.52 3.40 -15.93
CA PHE A 275 -11.41 3.06 -14.51
C PHE A 275 -11.09 1.60 -14.26
N SER A 276 -10.52 0.91 -15.26
CA SER A 276 -10.07 -0.48 -15.11
C SER A 276 -9.01 -0.66 -14.01
N ALA A 277 -8.19 0.36 -13.74
CA ALA A 277 -7.35 0.51 -12.55
C ALA A 277 -6.82 1.96 -12.45
N PRO A 278 -6.52 2.49 -11.24
CA PRO A 278 -6.73 1.85 -9.95
C PRO A 278 -8.19 1.96 -9.47
N TYR A 279 -8.68 0.91 -8.83
CA TYR A 279 -10.10 0.71 -8.53
C TYR A 279 -10.68 1.69 -7.49
N TYR A 280 -9.85 2.35 -6.68
CA TYR A 280 -10.30 3.40 -5.75
C TYR A 280 -10.68 4.70 -6.45
N LEU A 281 -10.13 4.94 -7.63
CA LEU A 281 -10.13 6.25 -8.28
C LEU A 281 -11.53 6.77 -8.60
N PRO A 282 -12.50 5.95 -9.09
CA PRO A 282 -13.86 6.42 -9.35
C PRO A 282 -14.53 7.01 -8.12
N GLY A 283 -14.34 6.39 -6.96
CA GLY A 283 -14.92 6.85 -5.70
C GLY A 283 -14.40 8.24 -5.33
N TYR A 284 -13.08 8.41 -5.29
CA TYR A 284 -12.48 9.71 -4.96
C TYR A 284 -12.76 10.79 -6.00
N LEU A 285 -12.71 10.47 -7.30
CA LEU A 285 -13.05 11.43 -8.37
C LEU A 285 -14.49 11.91 -8.26
N LEU A 286 -15.46 11.01 -8.09
CA LEU A 286 -16.86 11.38 -7.99
C LEU A 286 -17.16 12.14 -6.70
N ALA A 287 -16.57 11.74 -5.56
CA ALA A 287 -16.72 12.47 -4.31
C ALA A 287 -16.17 13.89 -4.43
N ARG A 288 -14.96 14.05 -4.99
CA ARG A 288 -14.33 15.35 -5.17
C ARG A 288 -15.05 16.22 -6.20
N LEU A 289 -15.52 15.64 -7.31
CA LEU A 289 -16.37 16.34 -8.29
C LEU A 289 -17.62 16.89 -7.62
N GLY A 290 -18.27 16.09 -6.78
CA GLY A 290 -19.44 16.54 -6.03
C GLY A 290 -19.16 17.74 -5.13
N GLN A 291 -18.06 17.68 -4.37
CA GLN A 291 -17.64 18.76 -3.48
C GLN A 291 -17.39 20.06 -4.26
N VAL A 292 -16.67 19.97 -5.39
CA VAL A 292 -16.38 21.15 -6.23
C VAL A 292 -17.64 21.71 -6.87
N CYS A 293 -18.55 20.86 -7.35
CA CYS A 293 -19.86 21.28 -7.88
C CYS A 293 -20.69 22.03 -6.83
N ASP A 294 -20.71 21.59 -5.56
CA ASP A 294 -21.37 22.32 -4.48
C ASP A 294 -20.77 23.73 -4.31
N LEU A 295 -19.44 23.84 -4.32
CA LEU A 295 -18.72 25.11 -4.15
C LEU A 295 -18.97 26.12 -5.28
N VAL A 296 -19.25 25.64 -6.50
CA VAL A 296 -19.61 26.50 -7.64
C VAL A 296 -21.12 26.67 -7.83
N GLY A 297 -21.95 26.13 -6.92
CA GLY A 297 -23.41 26.26 -6.97
C GLY A 297 -24.13 25.29 -7.90
N GLU A 298 -23.44 24.28 -8.45
CA GLU A 298 -23.99 23.25 -9.35
C GLU A 298 -24.57 22.05 -8.58
N ARG A 299 -25.54 22.33 -7.69
CA ARG A 299 -26.04 21.36 -6.71
C ARG A 299 -26.59 20.06 -7.32
N ASP A 300 -27.24 20.13 -8.47
CA ASP A 300 -27.80 18.93 -9.12
C ASP A 300 -26.71 18.00 -9.66
N GLU A 301 -25.60 18.55 -10.15
CA GLU A 301 -24.44 17.77 -10.56
C GLU A 301 -23.74 17.15 -9.35
N ALA A 302 -23.59 17.92 -8.28
CA ALA A 302 -23.03 17.42 -7.03
C ALA A 302 -23.79 16.19 -6.50
N ARG A 303 -25.12 16.28 -6.42
CA ARG A 303 -25.98 15.17 -5.98
C ARG A 303 -25.87 13.94 -6.89
N ARG A 304 -25.70 14.12 -8.20
CA ARG A 304 -25.47 13.00 -9.13
C ARG A 304 -24.13 12.34 -8.85
N ALA A 305 -23.08 13.12 -8.65
CA ALA A 305 -21.75 12.60 -8.35
C ALA A 305 -21.72 11.79 -7.04
N TYR A 306 -22.31 12.31 -5.96
CA TYR A 306 -22.40 11.59 -4.67
C TYR A 306 -23.21 10.29 -4.76
N ARG A 307 -24.35 10.30 -5.46
CA ARG A 307 -25.11 9.07 -5.73
C ARG A 307 -24.31 8.08 -6.57
N GLY A 308 -23.48 8.59 -7.49
CA GLY A 308 -22.53 7.80 -8.26
C GLY A 308 -21.55 7.04 -7.35
N VAL A 309 -20.96 7.70 -6.35
CA VAL A 309 -20.08 7.05 -5.36
C VAL A 309 -20.79 5.88 -4.69
N LEU A 310 -22.01 6.10 -4.20
CA LEU A 310 -22.79 5.08 -3.48
C LEU A 310 -23.31 3.95 -4.38
N ALA A 311 -23.26 4.13 -5.69
CA ALA A 311 -23.66 3.13 -6.68
C ALA A 311 -22.49 2.25 -7.16
N LEU A 312 -21.24 2.59 -6.81
CA LEU A 312 -20.08 1.79 -7.15
C LEU A 312 -20.13 0.43 -6.42
N SER A 313 -19.64 -0.61 -7.08
CA SER A 313 -19.47 -1.93 -6.45
C SER A 313 -18.55 -1.90 -5.23
N TRP A 314 -17.63 -0.93 -5.21
CA TRP A 314 -16.82 -0.55 -4.07
C TRP A 314 -16.31 0.89 -4.24
N ALA A 315 -16.17 1.60 -3.13
CA ALA A 315 -15.52 2.90 -3.04
C ALA A 315 -14.79 3.01 -1.70
N PRO A 316 -13.71 3.80 -1.62
CA PRO A 316 -13.03 4.08 -0.35
C PRO A 316 -13.97 4.70 0.69
N ASP A 317 -13.76 4.38 1.96
CA ASP A 317 -14.66 4.79 3.05
C ASP A 317 -14.73 6.32 3.17
N GLU A 318 -13.63 7.04 2.92
CA GLU A 318 -13.64 8.51 2.94
C GLU A 318 -14.47 9.09 1.80
N ALA A 319 -14.44 8.45 0.62
CA ALA A 319 -15.29 8.86 -0.50
C ALA A 319 -16.77 8.61 -0.20
N VAL A 320 -17.08 7.46 0.41
CA VAL A 320 -18.46 7.12 0.85
C VAL A 320 -18.94 8.11 1.91
N ALA A 321 -18.11 8.45 2.89
CA ALA A 321 -18.42 9.41 3.94
C ALA A 321 -18.67 10.82 3.35
N ALA A 322 -17.78 11.28 2.47
CA ALA A 322 -17.94 12.56 1.77
C ALA A 322 -19.23 12.60 0.94
N ALA A 323 -19.56 11.51 0.23
CA ALA A 323 -20.79 11.41 -0.55
C ALA A 323 -22.05 11.45 0.32
N ARG A 324 -22.06 10.76 1.47
CA ARG A 324 -23.18 10.81 2.42
C ARG A 324 -23.37 12.21 2.99
N ALA A 325 -22.29 12.83 3.48
CA ALA A 325 -22.32 14.19 3.99
C ALA A 325 -22.82 15.19 2.92
N GLY A 326 -22.31 15.08 1.70
CA GLY A 326 -22.72 15.93 0.57
C GLY A 326 -24.18 15.77 0.15
N LEU A 327 -24.79 14.59 0.35
CA LEU A 327 -26.22 14.38 0.09
C LEU A 327 -27.10 15.00 1.17
N GLU A 328 -26.63 15.02 2.42
CA GLU A 328 -27.31 15.66 3.55
C GLU A 328 -27.26 17.19 3.43
N ALA A 329 -26.07 17.76 3.20
CA ALA A 329 -25.86 19.20 3.09
C ALA A 329 -24.83 19.53 2.00
N PRO A 330 -24.96 20.67 1.28
CA PRO A 330 -23.91 21.12 0.35
C PRO A 330 -22.64 21.50 1.11
N PHE A 331 -21.48 21.32 0.47
CA PHE A 331 -20.22 21.84 1.00
C PHE A 331 -20.08 23.35 0.70
N GLU A 332 -19.64 24.13 1.70
CA GLU A 332 -19.54 25.60 1.62
C GLU A 332 -18.09 26.13 1.73
N GLY A 333 -17.10 25.25 1.91
CA GLY A 333 -15.67 25.61 2.00
C GLY A 333 -14.74 24.57 1.38
N LEU A 334 -13.47 24.94 1.20
CA LEU A 334 -12.43 24.03 0.71
C LEU A 334 -12.24 22.88 1.71
N VAL A 335 -12.65 21.68 1.32
CA VAL A 335 -12.42 20.46 2.10
C VAL A 335 -10.97 20.03 1.91
N GLU A 336 -10.29 19.65 2.99
CA GLU A 336 -8.94 19.07 2.96
C GLU A 336 -8.80 17.99 1.86
N PRO A 337 -7.61 17.87 1.25
CA PRO A 337 -7.39 16.91 0.17
C PRO A 337 -7.74 15.49 0.62
N ALA A 338 -8.67 14.86 -0.11
CA ALA A 338 -9.02 13.46 0.07
C ALA A 338 -7.85 12.65 -0.49
N GLY A 339 -6.99 12.15 0.39
CA GLY A 339 -5.78 11.45 -0.01
C GLY A 339 -4.60 11.55 0.94
N SER A 340 -4.70 12.25 2.07
CA SER A 340 -3.71 12.07 3.13
C SER A 340 -4.23 10.99 4.09
N PRO A 341 -3.81 9.71 3.98
CA PRO A 341 -3.83 8.88 5.16
C PRO A 341 -2.91 9.61 6.13
N ALA A 342 -3.51 10.25 7.14
CA ALA A 342 -2.78 10.67 8.31
C ALA A 342 -1.87 9.50 8.68
N ALA A 343 -0.56 9.74 8.74
CA ALA A 343 0.43 8.84 9.28
C ALA A 343 0.22 8.62 10.80
N GLU A 344 -1.04 8.47 11.22
CA GLU A 344 -1.50 8.14 12.55
C GLU A 344 -1.53 6.63 12.65
N GLY A 345 -0.37 6.05 12.91
CA GLY A 345 -0.24 4.62 13.17
C GLY A 345 1.18 4.16 13.48
N TRP A 346 2.19 4.99 13.21
CA TRP A 346 3.61 4.60 13.39
C TRP A 346 4.46 5.73 13.99
N ARG A 347 3.93 6.39 15.03
CA ARG A 347 4.79 7.11 15.98
C ARG A 347 5.18 6.19 17.13
#